data_AF-A0A7S1C2Z5-F1
#
_entry.id   AF-A0A7S1C2Z5-F1
#
_cell.length_a   1.000
_cell.length_b   1.000
_cell.length_c   1.000
_cell.angle_alpha   90.00
_cell.angle_beta   90.00
_cell.angle_gamma   90.00
#
_symmetry.space_group_name_H-M   'P 1'
#
loop_
_entity.id
_entity.type
_entity.pdbx_description
1 polymer ?
#
loop_
_entity_poly.entity_id
_entity_poly.type
_entity_poly.pdbx_seq_one_letter_code
_entity_poly.pdbx_strand_id
1 'polypeptide(L)'
;GPLGHKGAARRRAWIEREKTQGKAARTVQRVFRGSVGRKQAAAIRAQRAAGLVQRVFRGHLGRQRAARRAAAKDLLAREGRAATKVQATWRMHQQLENYRELQILQLAAMQVQRMWRGWLGRKRAERKRQWDRAAPGPERLKLGLTMIDGAKENFERQRQEIDALHRAQERAEGRVTEIQAGLQESESELHTLERELREVDQLDADLREMTHNKAAIEHEIEREREEREMIATREGGYQAHSPGHGSGRPGSRGSSHSGSRRGGSRRGSKSRPTSGRGSTQAEREAREQEVYALEVAIHMKKAEREKKRRELEAEFAGVFAEVEKKKSELTMLQDQIGDMEATRQRKDREFTRLQRNLTELLAEQKAELDALREKGVQLETATATSAAAAAATAEAAKENEKRTAAIFSSTEELLKFQFMSMSLSYFSSLNMLGNLRDINQDTTAAAIASSADTAAAAAAAAAAANIPSLKQMTLGAGEFLDAATKAKKLEEAEKAAAIEEAKKALAEPFPSDVTKWRVQDVGRWLETLSLGQYRRAFEEAAVDGEFLMELRAEDLRDVLGVEHALHVRKLLVARDKIKPLSAAERAAKRAVEAERAAAAARVRVAAAL
;
A
#
# COMPACT_ATOMS: atom_id res chain seq x y z
N GLY A 1 52.62 39.03 -124.74
CA GLY A 1 53.58 40.13 -124.56
C GLY A 1 54.15 40.16 -123.15
N PRO A 2 55.44 40.52 -122.97
CA PRO A 2 56.18 40.45 -121.69
C PRO A 2 55.60 41.30 -120.53
N LEU A 3 54.64 42.19 -120.82
CA LEU A 3 53.92 43.00 -119.83
C LEU A 3 52.86 42.21 -119.02
N GLY A 4 52.26 41.16 -119.61
CA GLY A 4 51.23 40.34 -118.94
C GLY A 4 51.78 39.41 -117.85
N HIS A 5 53.00 38.89 -118.04
CA HIS A 5 53.67 38.03 -117.06
C HIS A 5 54.09 38.80 -115.79
N LYS A 6 54.51 40.07 -115.92
CA LYS A 6 54.88 40.93 -114.78
C LYS A 6 53.67 41.28 -113.90
N GLY A 7 52.50 41.51 -114.51
CA GLY A 7 51.24 41.76 -113.78
C GLY A 7 50.68 40.52 -113.05
N ALA A 8 50.81 39.34 -113.66
CA ALA A 8 50.44 38.07 -113.02
C ALA A 8 51.37 37.73 -111.83
N ALA A 9 52.69 37.96 -111.97
CA ALA A 9 53.66 37.76 -110.90
C ALA A 9 53.41 38.69 -109.69
N ARG A 10 53.09 39.97 -109.94
CA ARG A 10 52.73 40.93 -108.87
C ARG A 10 51.45 40.53 -108.13
N ARG A 11 50.42 40.07 -108.85
CA ARG A 11 49.18 39.56 -108.23
C ARG A 11 49.41 38.29 -107.39
N ARG A 12 50.23 37.34 -107.89
CA ARG A 12 50.62 36.16 -107.10
C ARG A 12 51.37 36.54 -105.83
N ALA A 13 52.35 37.45 -105.94
CA ALA A 13 53.10 37.96 -104.78
C ALA A 13 52.21 38.71 -103.78
N TRP A 14 51.19 39.45 -104.23
CA TRP A 14 50.22 40.12 -103.37
C TRP A 14 49.33 39.10 -102.62
N ILE A 15 48.76 38.11 -103.33
CA ILE A 15 47.97 37.03 -102.73
C ILE A 15 48.82 36.23 -101.73
N GLU A 16 50.09 36.00 -102.04
CA GLU A 16 51.01 35.28 -101.17
C GLU A 16 51.35 36.08 -99.92
N ARG A 17 51.59 37.39 -100.04
CA ARG A 17 51.72 38.31 -98.91
C ARG A 17 50.46 38.33 -98.04
N GLU A 18 49.27 38.44 -98.64
CA GLU A 18 48.00 38.44 -97.90
C GLU A 18 47.75 37.11 -97.18
N LYS A 19 48.10 35.97 -97.81
CA LYS A 19 48.10 34.65 -97.16
C LYS A 19 49.09 34.57 -96.00
N THR A 20 50.29 35.15 -96.13
CA THR A 20 51.27 35.19 -95.03
C THR A 20 50.82 36.10 -93.89
N GLN A 21 50.24 37.26 -94.19
CA GLN A 21 49.66 38.18 -93.20
C GLN A 21 48.47 37.54 -92.48
N GLY A 22 47.58 36.86 -93.22
CA GLY A 22 46.46 36.10 -92.65
C GLY A 22 46.90 34.89 -91.81
N LYS A 23 48.02 34.25 -92.14
CA LYS A 23 48.64 33.20 -91.29
C LYS A 23 49.26 33.80 -90.02
N ALA A 24 49.96 34.92 -90.13
CA ALA A 24 50.55 35.63 -88.99
C ALA A 24 49.45 36.12 -88.02
N ALA A 25 48.41 36.79 -88.53
CA ALA A 25 47.27 37.25 -87.74
C ALA A 25 46.56 36.11 -87.01
N ARG A 26 46.30 34.97 -87.68
CA ARG A 26 45.72 33.77 -87.05
C ARG A 26 46.62 33.19 -85.97
N THR A 27 47.93 33.24 -86.15
CA THR A 27 48.90 32.76 -85.14
C THR A 27 48.88 33.65 -83.91
N VAL A 28 48.91 34.98 -84.10
CA VAL A 28 48.80 35.96 -83.00
C VAL A 28 47.48 35.80 -82.25
N GLN A 29 46.35 35.72 -82.96
CA GLN A 29 45.03 35.52 -82.35
C GLN A 29 44.94 34.19 -81.57
N ARG A 30 45.51 33.10 -82.10
CA ARG A 30 45.57 31.80 -81.41
C ARG A 30 46.37 31.89 -80.12
N VAL A 31 47.57 32.50 -80.16
CA VAL A 31 48.43 32.66 -78.98
C VAL A 31 47.75 33.55 -77.94
N PHE A 32 47.13 34.66 -78.36
CA PHE A 32 46.42 35.58 -77.48
C PHE A 32 45.21 34.92 -76.81
N ARG A 33 44.31 34.29 -77.58
CA ARG A 33 43.15 33.55 -77.03
C ARG A 33 43.60 32.43 -76.09
N GLY A 34 44.68 31.73 -76.44
CA GLY A 34 45.28 30.71 -75.56
C GLY A 34 45.85 31.29 -74.27
N SER A 35 46.50 32.46 -74.32
CA SER A 35 47.01 33.17 -73.14
C SER A 35 45.89 33.63 -72.20
N VAL A 36 44.84 34.25 -72.76
CA VAL A 36 43.65 34.68 -72.02
C VAL A 36 42.94 33.48 -71.39
N GLY A 37 42.71 32.40 -72.15
CA GLY A 37 42.07 31.19 -71.65
C GLY A 37 42.87 30.53 -70.52
N ARG A 38 44.21 30.48 -70.61
CA ARG A 38 45.07 29.97 -69.52
C ARG A 38 45.01 30.83 -68.26
N LYS A 39 45.00 32.16 -68.40
CA LYS A 39 44.83 33.08 -67.25
C LYS A 39 43.48 32.86 -66.57
N GLN A 40 42.40 32.72 -67.34
CA GLN A 40 41.08 32.45 -66.79
C GLN A 40 41.00 31.08 -66.10
N ALA A 41 41.59 30.03 -66.69
CA ALA A 41 41.68 28.72 -66.06
C ALA A 41 42.53 28.73 -64.77
N ALA A 42 43.62 29.52 -64.74
CA ALA A 42 44.42 29.71 -63.54
C ALA A 42 43.61 30.42 -62.43
N ALA A 43 42.84 31.46 -62.76
CA ALA A 43 41.96 32.14 -61.82
C ALA A 43 40.89 31.21 -61.24
N ILE A 44 40.23 30.41 -62.09
CA ILE A 44 39.24 29.41 -61.64
C ILE A 44 39.88 28.37 -60.70
N ARG A 45 41.09 27.89 -61.01
CA ARG A 45 41.83 26.96 -60.12
C ARG A 45 42.18 27.60 -58.78
N ALA A 46 42.63 28.86 -58.77
CA ALA A 46 42.93 29.60 -57.55
C ALA A 46 41.67 29.78 -56.69
N GLN A 47 40.52 30.11 -57.29
CA GLN A 47 39.26 30.25 -56.58
C GLN A 47 38.78 28.92 -55.96
N ARG A 48 38.93 27.80 -56.69
CA ARG A 48 38.64 26.46 -56.14
C ARG A 48 39.55 26.10 -54.97
N ALA A 49 40.85 26.39 -55.07
CA ALA A 49 41.81 26.19 -53.98
C ALA A 49 41.47 27.05 -52.75
N ALA A 50 41.12 28.32 -52.96
CA ALA A 50 40.65 29.20 -51.88
C ALA A 50 39.38 28.65 -51.21
N GLY A 51 38.43 28.12 -51.98
CA GLY A 51 37.24 27.45 -51.45
C GLY A 51 37.55 26.24 -50.57
N LEU A 52 38.55 25.44 -50.94
CA LEU A 52 39.03 24.31 -50.12
C LEU A 52 39.63 24.81 -48.80
N VAL A 53 40.51 25.81 -48.84
CA VAL A 53 41.13 26.39 -47.63
C VAL A 53 40.06 26.97 -46.70
N GLN A 54 39.10 27.73 -47.25
CA GLN A 54 38.00 28.29 -46.46
C GLN A 54 37.13 27.21 -45.82
N ARG A 55 36.85 26.11 -46.53
CA ARG A 55 36.10 24.96 -45.99
C ARG A 55 36.84 24.32 -44.81
N VAL A 56 38.14 24.06 -44.97
CA VAL A 56 38.99 23.47 -43.92
C VAL A 56 39.04 24.39 -42.70
N PHE A 57 39.23 25.69 -42.90
CA PHE A 57 39.30 26.67 -41.82
C PHE A 57 37.97 26.83 -41.08
N ARG A 58 36.84 26.92 -41.79
CA ARG A 58 35.51 26.91 -41.16
C ARG A 58 35.27 25.64 -40.35
N GLY A 59 35.71 24.48 -40.87
CA GLY A 59 35.67 23.21 -40.14
C GLY A 59 36.55 23.21 -38.88
N HIS A 60 37.75 23.78 -38.94
CA HIS A 60 38.63 23.93 -37.78
C HIS A 60 38.01 24.82 -36.69
N LEU A 61 37.46 25.98 -37.07
CA LEU A 61 36.75 26.86 -36.14
C LEU A 61 35.50 26.19 -35.54
N GLY A 62 34.76 25.42 -36.35
CA GLY A 62 33.63 24.62 -35.89
C GLY A 62 34.05 23.59 -34.82
N ARG A 63 35.14 22.86 -35.07
CA ARG A 63 35.71 21.90 -34.10
C ARG A 63 36.20 22.59 -32.82
N GLN A 64 36.87 23.74 -32.91
CA GLN A 64 37.25 24.51 -31.71
C GLN A 64 36.02 24.94 -30.90
N ARG A 65 34.97 25.46 -31.56
CA ARG A 65 33.73 25.84 -30.86
C ARG A 65 33.06 24.64 -30.20
N ALA A 66 33.01 23.50 -30.88
CA ALA A 66 32.47 22.27 -30.33
C ALA A 66 33.28 21.77 -29.12
N ALA A 67 34.62 21.79 -29.22
CA ALA A 67 35.52 21.40 -28.13
C ALA A 67 35.35 22.31 -26.89
N ARG A 68 35.25 23.63 -27.09
CA ARG A 68 34.99 24.57 -25.99
C ARG A 68 33.63 24.31 -25.33
N ARG A 69 32.59 24.04 -26.12
CA ARG A 69 31.26 23.69 -25.59
C ARG A 69 31.26 22.36 -24.85
N ALA A 70 31.98 21.36 -25.35
CA ALA A 70 32.15 20.08 -24.67
C ALA A 70 32.85 20.27 -23.32
N ALA A 71 33.97 21.00 -23.29
CA ALA A 71 34.70 21.29 -22.06
C ALA A 71 33.84 22.07 -21.04
N ALA A 72 33.02 23.02 -21.48
CA ALA A 72 32.10 23.75 -20.61
C ALA A 72 31.01 22.83 -20.01
N LYS A 73 30.45 21.91 -20.81
CA LYS A 73 29.50 20.90 -20.31
C LYS A 73 30.16 19.94 -19.32
N ASP A 74 31.40 19.53 -19.58
CA ASP A 74 32.15 18.65 -18.68
C ASP A 74 32.44 19.32 -17.34
N LEU A 75 32.76 20.61 -17.34
CA LEU A 75 32.93 21.40 -16.12
C LEU A 75 31.64 21.45 -15.30
N LEU A 76 30.51 21.82 -15.92
CA LEU A 76 29.20 21.84 -15.26
C LEU A 76 28.83 20.45 -14.71
N ALA A 77 29.15 19.38 -15.44
CA ALA A 77 28.91 18.02 -14.97
C ALA A 77 29.79 17.66 -13.76
N ARG A 78 31.03 18.16 -13.68
CA ARG A 78 31.92 17.99 -12.52
C ARG A 78 31.40 18.76 -11.31
N GLU A 79 31.00 20.01 -11.52
CA GLU A 79 30.40 20.86 -10.49
C GLU A 79 29.10 20.24 -9.97
N GLY A 80 28.23 19.74 -10.86
CA GLY A 80 27.02 19.02 -10.48
C GLY A 80 27.33 17.81 -9.61
N ARG A 81 28.30 16.96 -9.99
CA ARG A 81 28.73 15.81 -9.16
C ARG A 81 29.28 16.23 -7.80
N ALA A 82 30.07 17.30 -7.75
CA ALA A 82 30.62 17.82 -6.49
C ALA A 82 29.50 18.36 -5.58
N ALA A 83 28.60 19.17 -6.13
CA ALA A 83 27.44 19.69 -5.42
C ALA A 83 26.54 18.57 -4.89
N THR A 84 26.24 17.55 -5.71
CA THR A 84 25.46 16.40 -5.26
C THR A 84 26.13 15.67 -4.10
N LYS A 85 27.46 15.49 -4.13
CA LYS A 85 28.19 14.88 -3.00
C LYS A 85 28.06 15.71 -1.73
N VAL A 86 28.31 17.03 -1.81
CA VAL A 86 28.20 17.93 -0.66
C VAL A 86 26.78 17.93 -0.10
N GLN A 87 25.78 18.03 -0.96
CA GLN A 87 24.37 18.00 -0.56
C GLN A 87 23.99 16.65 0.07
N ALA A 88 24.46 15.53 -0.49
CA ALA A 88 24.19 14.20 0.07
C ALA A 88 24.83 14.02 1.44
N THR A 89 26.09 14.45 1.62
CA THR A 89 26.78 14.39 2.92
C THR A 89 26.11 15.29 3.95
N TRP A 90 25.67 16.48 3.56
CA TRP A 90 24.97 17.40 4.46
C TRP A 90 23.60 16.85 4.88
N ARG A 91 22.80 16.35 3.92
CA ARG A 91 21.51 15.71 4.24
C ARG A 91 21.70 14.51 5.17
N MET A 92 22.72 13.69 4.93
CA MET A 92 23.05 12.58 5.83
C MET A 92 23.41 13.07 7.24
N HIS A 93 24.26 14.10 7.36
CA HIS A 93 24.62 14.71 8.64
C HIS A 93 23.39 15.21 9.39
N GLN A 94 22.53 15.98 8.72
CA GLN A 94 21.30 16.51 9.30
C GLN A 94 20.37 15.39 9.81
N GLN A 95 20.20 14.31 9.04
CA GLN A 95 19.38 13.18 9.49
C GLN A 95 20.01 12.45 10.68
N LEU A 96 21.34 12.35 10.73
CA LEU A 96 22.05 11.77 11.87
C LEU A 96 21.92 12.64 13.13
N GLU A 97 21.97 13.97 13.01
CA GLU A 97 21.72 14.88 14.14
C GLU A 97 20.29 14.73 14.65
N ASN A 98 19.29 14.79 13.76
CA ASN A 98 17.89 14.58 14.13
C ASN A 98 17.68 13.23 14.83
N TYR A 99 18.30 12.17 14.32
CA TYR A 99 18.24 10.85 14.94
C TYR A 99 18.87 10.85 16.33
N ARG A 100 20.05 11.45 16.50
CA ARG A 100 20.74 11.54 17.79
C ARG A 100 19.91 12.32 18.80
N GLU A 101 19.33 13.46 18.41
CA GLU A 101 18.45 14.24 19.27
C GLU A 101 17.23 13.41 19.71
N LEU A 102 16.56 12.73 18.78
CA LEU A 102 15.44 11.84 19.10
C LEU A 102 15.86 10.73 20.07
N GLN A 103 17.05 10.14 19.87
CA GLN A 103 17.58 9.09 20.73
C GLN A 103 17.85 9.60 22.15
N ILE A 104 18.44 10.79 22.28
CA ILE A 104 18.69 11.45 23.57
C ILE A 104 17.36 11.73 24.28
N LEU A 105 16.37 12.27 23.55
CA LEU A 105 15.04 12.53 24.10
C LEU A 105 14.34 11.25 24.55
N GLN A 106 14.43 10.17 23.76
CA GLN A 106 13.88 8.86 24.13
C GLN A 106 14.54 8.30 25.39
N LEU A 107 15.87 8.35 25.48
CA LEU A 107 16.62 7.90 26.66
C LEU A 107 16.25 8.73 27.89
N ALA A 108 16.19 10.06 27.76
CA ALA A 108 15.78 10.96 28.82
C ALA A 108 14.34 10.66 29.29
N ALA A 109 13.41 10.51 28.34
CA ALA A 109 12.02 10.16 28.64
C ALA A 109 11.92 8.81 29.36
N MET A 110 12.68 7.79 28.93
CA MET A 110 12.71 6.49 29.62
C MET A 110 13.24 6.61 31.05
N GLN A 111 14.26 7.43 31.30
CA GLN A 111 14.77 7.63 32.67
C GLN A 111 13.75 8.35 33.54
N VAL A 112 13.11 9.42 33.03
CA VAL A 112 12.05 10.12 33.75
C VAL A 112 10.89 9.17 34.07
N GLN A 113 10.43 8.38 33.10
CA GLN A 113 9.38 7.39 33.30
C GLN A 113 9.78 6.32 34.33
N ARG A 114 11.03 5.84 34.30
CA ARG A 114 11.55 4.88 35.29
C ARG A 114 11.55 5.47 36.70
N MET A 115 12.07 6.68 36.87
CA MET A 115 12.09 7.39 38.15
C MET A 115 10.67 7.62 38.68
N TRP A 116 9.76 8.06 37.82
CA TRP A 116 8.36 8.29 38.15
C TRP A 116 7.63 7.01 38.55
N ARG A 117 7.75 5.92 37.77
CA ARG A 117 7.18 4.61 38.10
C ARG A 117 7.73 4.10 39.44
N GLY A 118 9.02 4.29 39.68
CA GLY A 118 9.67 3.94 40.95
C GLY A 118 9.16 4.77 42.13
N TRP A 119 8.99 6.08 41.95
CA TRP A 119 8.41 6.97 42.96
C TRP A 119 6.95 6.61 43.28
N LEU A 120 6.13 6.39 42.25
CA LEU A 120 4.75 5.91 42.41
C LEU A 120 4.70 4.58 43.16
N GLY A 121 5.59 3.64 42.82
CA GLY A 121 5.71 2.35 43.51
C GLY A 121 6.05 2.52 44.99
N ARG A 122 7.04 3.35 45.32
CA ARG A 122 7.41 3.66 46.71
C ARG A 122 6.27 4.32 47.48
N LYS A 123 5.58 5.29 46.87
CA LYS A 123 4.43 5.97 47.49
C LYS A 123 3.26 5.00 47.75
N ARG A 124 3.02 4.02 46.86
CA ARG A 124 2.04 2.94 47.12
C ARG A 124 2.48 2.03 48.26
N ALA A 125 3.76 1.62 48.28
CA ALA A 125 4.30 0.78 49.34
C ALA A 125 4.30 1.49 50.70
N GLU A 126 4.58 2.80 50.72
CA GLU A 126 4.50 3.62 51.92
C GLU A 126 3.06 3.70 52.46
N ARG A 127 2.07 3.93 51.59
CA ARG A 127 0.64 3.86 51.98
C ARG A 127 0.26 2.51 52.57
N LYS A 128 0.69 1.40 51.94
CA LYS A 128 0.45 0.06 52.47
C LYS A 128 1.17 -0.19 53.80
N ARG A 129 2.40 0.32 53.97
CA ARG A 129 3.11 0.27 55.26
C ARG A 129 2.43 1.10 56.35
N GLN A 130 1.85 2.25 56.01
CA GLN A 130 1.05 3.05 56.96
C GLN A 130 -0.18 2.26 57.41
N TRP A 131 -0.84 1.57 56.48
CA TRP A 131 -1.95 0.65 56.75
C TRP A 131 -1.55 -0.54 57.64
N ASP A 132 -0.43 -1.20 57.34
CA ASP A 132 0.07 -2.36 58.10
C ASP A 132 0.60 -1.98 59.50
N ARG A 133 1.09 -0.73 59.67
CA ARG A 133 1.58 -0.21 60.95
C ARG A 133 0.47 0.30 61.88
N ALA A 134 -0.71 0.60 61.34
CA ALA A 134 -1.83 1.05 62.15
C ALA A 134 -2.34 -0.11 63.02
N ALA A 135 -2.48 0.13 64.32
CA ALA A 135 -3.01 -0.89 65.23
C ALA A 135 -4.47 -1.22 64.87
N PRO A 136 -4.90 -2.50 64.95
CA PRO A 136 -6.29 -2.88 64.70
C PRO A 136 -7.23 -2.12 65.64
N GLY A 137 -8.17 -1.34 65.09
CA GLY A 137 -8.97 -0.41 65.89
C GLY A 137 -9.58 0.74 65.08
N PRO A 138 -10.17 1.73 65.77
CA PRO A 138 -10.86 2.87 65.12
C PRO A 138 -9.93 3.75 64.28
N GLU A 139 -8.65 3.86 64.62
CA GLU A 139 -7.65 4.63 63.86
C GLU A 139 -7.35 3.99 62.49
N ARG A 140 -7.33 2.65 62.40
CA ARG A 140 -7.13 1.92 61.14
C ARG A 140 -8.36 2.06 60.24
N LEU A 141 -9.57 1.95 60.78
CA LEU A 141 -10.81 2.23 60.03
C LEU A 141 -10.86 3.66 59.48
N LYS A 142 -10.46 4.66 60.28
CA LYS A 142 -10.41 6.06 59.84
C LYS A 142 -9.43 6.27 58.69
N LEU A 143 -8.23 5.68 58.78
CA LEU A 143 -7.24 5.70 57.70
C LEU A 143 -7.79 5.01 56.44
N GLY A 144 -8.45 3.87 56.60
CA GLY A 144 -9.10 3.13 55.52
C GLY A 144 -10.14 3.95 54.78
N LEU A 145 -10.99 4.66 55.53
CA LEU A 145 -11.99 5.57 54.97
C LEU A 145 -11.36 6.68 54.11
N THR A 146 -10.27 7.30 54.59
CA THR A 146 -9.56 8.32 53.79
C THR A 146 -8.93 7.76 52.51
N MET A 147 -8.46 6.49 52.55
CA MET A 147 -7.94 5.81 51.37
C MET A 147 -9.06 5.46 50.37
N ILE A 148 -10.25 5.10 50.87
CA ILE A 148 -11.46 4.89 50.06
C ILE A 148 -11.85 6.18 49.36
N ASP A 149 -11.93 7.29 50.07
CA ASP A 149 -12.37 8.57 49.49
C ASP A 149 -11.37 9.08 48.45
N GLY A 150 -10.06 8.95 48.71
CA GLY A 150 -9.04 9.21 47.69
C GLY A 150 -9.10 8.27 46.49
N ALA A 151 -9.53 7.02 46.66
CA ALA A 151 -9.74 6.08 45.56
C ALA A 151 -10.98 6.46 44.73
N LYS A 152 -12.06 6.94 45.37
CA LYS A 152 -13.27 7.43 44.69
C LYS A 152 -12.99 8.64 43.81
N GLU A 153 -12.26 9.64 44.31
CA GLU A 153 -11.90 10.80 43.48
C GLU A 153 -11.11 10.39 42.24
N ASN A 154 -10.18 9.44 42.39
CA ASN A 154 -9.41 8.93 41.25
C ASN A 154 -10.28 8.14 40.27
N PHE A 155 -11.26 7.39 40.78
CA PHE A 155 -12.23 6.67 39.98
C PHE A 155 -13.13 7.62 39.18
N GLU A 156 -13.64 8.69 39.80
CA GLU A 156 -14.44 9.72 39.13
C GLU A 156 -13.64 10.47 38.07
N ARG A 157 -12.39 10.84 38.36
CA ARG A 157 -11.48 11.45 37.37
C ARG A 157 -11.27 10.51 36.18
N GLN A 158 -10.97 9.23 36.41
CA GLN A 158 -10.82 8.27 35.32
C GLN A 158 -12.10 8.07 34.51
N ARG A 159 -13.26 8.05 35.16
CA ARG A 159 -14.56 7.99 34.47
C ARG A 159 -14.75 9.20 33.55
N GLN A 160 -14.53 10.41 34.07
CA GLN A 160 -14.63 11.64 33.28
C GLN A 160 -13.66 11.65 32.09
N GLU A 161 -12.44 11.14 32.27
CA GLU A 161 -11.47 10.98 31.18
C GLU A 161 -11.97 10.00 30.11
N ILE A 162 -12.51 8.83 30.51
CA ILE A 162 -13.07 7.83 29.60
C ILE A 162 -14.28 8.41 28.85
N ASP A 163 -15.21 9.06 29.55
CA ASP A 163 -16.40 9.70 28.96
C ASP A 163 -16.01 10.83 27.98
N ALA A 164 -14.94 11.56 28.27
CA ALA A 164 -14.43 12.60 27.38
C ALA A 164 -13.79 12.01 26.12
N LEU A 165 -13.06 10.89 26.24
CA LEU A 165 -12.53 10.14 25.09
C LEU A 165 -13.66 9.59 24.22
N HIS A 166 -14.71 9.03 24.83
CA HIS A 166 -15.90 8.59 24.10
C HIS A 166 -16.56 9.70 23.30
N ARG A 167 -16.83 10.85 23.93
CA ARG A 167 -17.39 12.03 23.24
C ARG A 167 -16.46 12.58 22.15
N ALA A 168 -15.15 12.37 22.25
CA ALA A 168 -14.21 12.73 21.20
C ALA A 168 -14.24 11.74 20.03
N GLN A 169 -14.31 10.44 20.34
CA GLN A 169 -14.46 9.36 19.37
C GLN A 169 -15.75 9.51 18.57
N GLU A 170 -16.90 9.70 19.22
CA GLU A 170 -18.19 9.90 18.54
C GLU A 170 -18.16 11.10 17.58
N ARG A 171 -17.49 12.19 17.96
CA ARG A 171 -17.32 13.36 17.07
C ARG A 171 -16.43 13.05 15.87
N ALA A 172 -15.36 12.27 16.06
CA ALA A 172 -14.48 11.87 14.96
C ALA A 172 -15.19 10.90 14.00
N GLU A 173 -15.92 9.92 14.53
CA GLU A 173 -16.76 8.99 13.75
C GLU A 173 -17.84 9.75 12.97
N GLY A 174 -18.51 10.72 13.59
CA GLY A 174 -19.45 11.61 12.90
C GLY A 174 -18.80 12.33 11.71
N ARG A 175 -17.58 12.87 11.87
CA ARG A 175 -16.84 13.47 10.75
C ARG A 175 -16.44 12.47 9.67
N VAL A 176 -16.12 11.23 10.03
CA VAL A 176 -15.88 10.16 9.05
C VAL A 176 -17.13 9.90 8.22
N THR A 177 -18.31 9.81 8.86
CA THR A 177 -19.57 9.63 8.13
C THR A 177 -19.89 10.79 7.21
N GLU A 178 -19.59 12.02 7.62
CA GLU A 178 -19.76 13.23 6.78
C GLU A 178 -18.82 13.20 5.55
N ILE A 179 -17.55 12.85 5.74
CA ILE A 179 -16.59 12.73 4.63
C ILE A 179 -16.95 11.58 3.70
N GLN A 180 -17.42 10.45 4.23
CA GLN A 180 -17.89 9.32 3.42
C GLN A 180 -19.11 9.70 2.58
N ALA A 181 -20.07 10.44 3.14
CA ALA A 181 -21.19 10.98 2.37
C ALA A 181 -20.71 11.95 1.27
N GLY A 182 -19.76 12.83 1.59
CA GLY A 182 -19.16 13.71 0.59
C GLY A 182 -18.34 12.98 -0.48
N LEU A 183 -17.78 11.80 -0.18
CA LEU A 183 -17.10 10.96 -1.17
C LEU A 183 -18.09 10.30 -2.12
N GLN A 184 -19.22 9.81 -1.60
CA GLN A 184 -20.33 9.28 -2.41
C GLN A 184 -20.90 10.34 -3.37
N GLU A 185 -20.99 11.60 -2.92
CA GLU A 185 -21.38 12.72 -3.78
C GLU A 185 -20.36 12.92 -4.92
N SER A 186 -19.07 12.99 -4.63
CA SER A 186 -18.02 13.10 -5.66
C SER A 186 -17.95 11.88 -6.59
N GLU A 187 -18.29 10.68 -6.13
CA GLU A 187 -18.45 9.49 -6.99
C GLU A 187 -19.63 9.64 -7.95
N SER A 188 -20.75 10.22 -7.50
CA SER A 188 -21.89 10.50 -8.36
C SER A 188 -21.58 11.57 -9.42
N GLU A 189 -20.79 12.59 -9.06
CA GLU A 189 -20.28 13.61 -9.99
C GLU A 189 -19.34 12.99 -11.04
N LEU A 190 -18.44 12.09 -10.63
CA LEU A 190 -17.60 11.35 -11.57
C LEU A 190 -18.43 10.52 -12.55
N HIS A 191 -19.50 9.86 -12.09
CA HIS A 191 -20.40 9.14 -12.99
C HIS A 191 -21.12 10.04 -13.99
N THR A 192 -21.48 11.27 -13.61
CA THR A 192 -22.00 12.25 -14.57
C THR A 192 -20.95 12.68 -15.57
N LEU A 193 -19.72 12.98 -15.14
CA LEU A 193 -18.63 13.35 -16.03
C LEU A 193 -18.21 12.20 -16.97
N GLU A 194 -18.26 10.95 -16.52
CA GLU A 194 -18.06 9.77 -17.38
C GLU A 194 -19.11 9.67 -18.49
N ARG A 195 -20.35 10.06 -18.19
CA ARG A 195 -21.41 10.11 -19.20
C ARG A 195 -21.14 11.21 -20.22
N GLU A 196 -20.72 12.39 -19.79
CA GLU A 196 -20.38 13.50 -20.68
C GLU A 196 -19.13 13.22 -21.53
N LEU A 197 -18.17 12.47 -21.01
CA LEU A 197 -17.02 11.98 -21.78
C LEU A 197 -17.45 11.09 -22.96
N ARG A 198 -18.49 10.26 -22.79
CA ARG A 198 -19.06 9.48 -23.89
C ARG A 198 -19.66 10.36 -24.98
N GLU A 199 -20.15 11.55 -24.65
CA GLU A 199 -20.63 12.53 -25.65
C GLU A 199 -19.46 13.11 -26.45
N VAL A 200 -18.30 13.31 -25.82
CA VAL A 200 -17.06 13.69 -26.54
C VAL A 200 -16.59 12.58 -27.47
N ASP A 201 -16.68 11.32 -27.06
CA ASP A 201 -16.36 10.17 -27.91
C ASP A 201 -17.32 10.08 -29.13
N GLN A 202 -18.59 10.42 -28.95
CA GLN A 202 -19.55 10.55 -30.06
C GLN A 202 -19.15 11.67 -31.03
N LEU A 203 -18.75 12.83 -30.52
CA LEU A 203 -18.23 13.92 -31.37
C LEU A 203 -16.97 13.51 -32.15
N ASP A 204 -16.08 12.70 -31.55
CA ASP A 204 -14.92 12.15 -32.25
C ASP A 204 -15.31 11.16 -33.36
N ALA A 205 -16.38 10.38 -33.18
CA ALA A 205 -16.94 9.51 -34.20
C ALA A 205 -17.54 10.33 -35.37
N ASP A 206 -18.39 11.32 -35.07
CA ASP A 206 -18.95 12.25 -36.07
C ASP A 206 -17.84 12.94 -36.87
N LEU A 207 -16.76 13.36 -36.20
CA LEU A 207 -15.65 14.04 -36.85
C LEU A 207 -14.92 13.12 -37.84
N ARG A 208 -14.77 11.83 -37.50
CA ARG A 208 -14.19 10.82 -38.38
C ARG A 208 -15.07 10.55 -39.58
N GLU A 209 -16.39 10.52 -39.40
CA GLU A 209 -17.34 10.35 -40.49
C GLU A 209 -17.31 11.56 -41.45
N MET A 210 -17.38 12.79 -40.94
CA MET A 210 -17.31 14.00 -41.78
C MET A 210 -15.97 14.13 -42.52
N THR A 211 -14.86 13.77 -41.88
CA THR A 211 -13.54 13.79 -42.54
C THR A 211 -13.43 12.71 -43.62
N HIS A 212 -14.02 11.53 -43.40
CA HIS A 212 -14.12 10.49 -44.42
C HIS A 212 -14.99 10.93 -45.61
N ASN A 213 -16.15 11.53 -45.35
CA ASN A 213 -17.06 12.05 -46.37
C ASN A 213 -16.41 13.17 -47.19
N LYS A 214 -15.70 14.11 -46.53
CA LYS A 214 -14.91 15.15 -47.21
C LYS A 214 -13.86 14.55 -48.14
N ALA A 215 -13.07 13.58 -47.65
CA ALA A 215 -12.03 12.93 -48.45
C ALA A 215 -12.59 12.14 -49.64
N ALA A 216 -13.78 11.54 -49.49
CA ALA A 216 -14.46 10.85 -50.59
C ALA A 216 -14.85 11.82 -51.72
N ILE A 217 -15.42 12.98 -51.38
CA ILE A 217 -15.83 13.99 -52.36
C ILE A 217 -14.59 14.65 -53.01
N GLU A 218 -13.54 14.94 -52.24
CA GLU A 218 -12.26 15.45 -52.79
C GLU A 218 -11.65 14.48 -53.80
N HIS A 219 -11.63 13.18 -53.48
CA HIS A 219 -11.15 12.15 -54.40
C HIS A 219 -12.02 12.05 -55.68
N GLU A 220 -13.33 12.27 -55.58
CA GLU A 220 -14.21 12.34 -56.75
C GLU A 220 -13.93 13.57 -57.62
N ILE A 221 -13.70 14.74 -57.01
CA ILE A 221 -13.31 15.97 -57.71
C ILE A 221 -11.97 15.78 -58.43
N GLU A 222 -10.98 15.17 -57.78
CA GLU A 222 -9.68 14.86 -58.37
C GLU A 222 -9.78 13.87 -59.54
N ARG A 223 -10.54 12.77 -59.40
CA ARG A 223 -10.79 11.86 -60.52
C ARG A 223 -11.44 12.57 -61.70
N GLU A 224 -12.45 13.39 -61.46
CA GLU A 224 -13.13 14.14 -62.54
C GLU A 224 -12.23 15.20 -63.18
N ARG A 225 -11.24 15.73 -62.45
CA ARG A 225 -10.24 16.65 -62.96
C ARG A 225 -9.21 15.92 -63.82
N GLU A 226 -8.70 14.78 -63.36
CA GLU A 226 -7.79 13.90 -64.10
C GLU A 226 -8.43 13.37 -65.39
N GLU A 227 -9.69 12.93 -65.32
CA GLU A 227 -10.46 12.49 -66.49
C GLU A 227 -10.60 13.62 -67.53
N ARG A 228 -10.83 14.86 -67.08
CA ARG A 228 -10.87 16.05 -67.96
C ARG A 228 -9.52 16.38 -68.56
N GLU A 229 -8.43 16.36 -67.77
CA GLU A 229 -7.08 16.59 -68.28
C GLU A 229 -6.66 15.52 -69.30
N MET A 230 -7.09 14.27 -69.10
CA MET A 230 -6.92 13.19 -70.08
C MET A 230 -7.75 13.37 -71.36
N ILE A 231 -8.96 13.92 -71.26
CA ILE A 231 -9.80 14.24 -72.43
C ILE A 231 -9.23 15.45 -73.19
N ALA A 232 -8.81 16.51 -72.50
CA ALA A 232 -8.23 17.71 -73.10
C ALA A 232 -6.87 17.42 -73.79
N THR A 233 -6.04 16.55 -73.21
CA THR A 233 -4.80 16.07 -73.86
C THR A 233 -5.06 15.15 -75.06
N ARG A 234 -6.22 14.47 -75.11
CA ARG A 234 -6.66 13.65 -76.24
C ARG A 234 -7.27 14.44 -77.39
N GLU A 235 -7.84 15.61 -77.13
CA GLU A 235 -8.40 16.51 -78.16
C GLU A 235 -7.36 17.51 -78.72
N GLY A 236 -6.20 17.66 -78.08
CA GLY A 236 -5.14 18.62 -78.47
C GLY A 236 -4.03 18.13 -79.41
N GLY A 237 -4.14 16.95 -80.05
CA GLY A 237 -3.00 16.32 -80.73
C GLY A 237 -3.23 15.90 -82.19
N TYR A 238 -3.21 16.85 -83.14
CA TYR A 238 -2.93 16.56 -84.56
C TYR A 238 -2.03 17.63 -85.18
N GLN A 239 -0.72 17.38 -85.18
CA GLN A 239 0.18 17.82 -86.25
C GLN A 239 1.31 16.78 -86.41
N ALA A 240 1.38 16.23 -87.63
CA ALA A 240 2.20 15.08 -88.02
C ALA A 240 3.71 15.40 -88.10
N HIS A 241 4.58 14.41 -87.88
CA HIS A 241 5.48 13.79 -88.89
C HIS A 241 6.45 12.76 -88.23
N SER A 242 6.71 11.68 -88.96
CA SER A 242 7.62 10.54 -88.68
C SER A 242 8.91 10.66 -89.55
N PRO A 243 9.91 9.75 -89.58
CA PRO A 243 10.44 8.75 -88.62
C PRO A 243 11.99 8.82 -88.46
N GLY A 244 12.57 8.07 -87.50
CA GLY A 244 14.02 7.82 -87.48
C GLY A 244 14.53 6.86 -86.40
N HIS A 245 14.96 5.68 -86.85
CA HIS A 245 15.54 4.51 -86.15
C HIS A 245 16.48 4.72 -84.95
N GLY A 246 16.47 3.74 -84.03
CA GLY A 246 17.53 3.53 -83.04
C GLY A 246 17.42 2.20 -82.25
N SER A 247 18.23 1.22 -82.67
CA SER A 247 18.61 -0.07 -82.08
C SER A 247 18.63 -0.26 -80.54
N GLY A 248 18.44 -1.52 -80.11
CA GLY A 248 19.40 -2.18 -79.19
C GLY A 248 18.97 -2.50 -77.75
N ARG A 249 18.60 -3.77 -77.53
CA ARG A 249 18.53 -4.58 -76.27
C ARG A 249 19.82 -4.57 -75.41
N PRO A 250 19.97 -5.34 -74.28
CA PRO A 250 18.99 -5.98 -73.36
C PRO A 250 19.37 -5.93 -71.83
N GLY A 251 18.51 -6.46 -70.96
CA GLY A 251 18.93 -6.94 -69.62
C GLY A 251 17.79 -7.48 -68.76
N SER A 252 17.70 -8.80 -68.61
CA SER A 252 16.68 -9.57 -67.86
C SER A 252 17.27 -10.13 -66.55
N ARG A 253 16.42 -10.33 -65.53
CA ARG A 253 16.36 -11.41 -64.50
C ARG A 253 15.68 -10.84 -63.24
N GLY A 254 14.77 -11.50 -62.52
CA GLY A 254 14.22 -12.85 -62.55
C GLY A 254 13.72 -13.19 -61.12
N SER A 255 12.77 -14.13 -61.04
CA SER A 255 12.35 -14.90 -59.85
C SER A 255 11.64 -14.19 -58.68
N SER A 256 10.73 -14.79 -57.91
CA SER A 256 9.84 -15.97 -58.00
C SER A 256 9.22 -16.22 -56.61
N HIS A 257 8.09 -16.95 -56.55
CA HIS A 257 7.53 -17.68 -55.39
C HIS A 257 6.91 -16.84 -54.25
N SER A 258 5.79 -17.20 -53.60
CA SER A 258 4.90 -18.38 -53.68
C SER A 258 3.63 -18.21 -52.83
N GLY A 259 2.48 -18.61 -53.38
CA GLY A 259 1.51 -19.53 -52.74
C GLY A 259 0.60 -18.99 -51.61
N SER A 260 -0.64 -19.44 -51.41
CA SER A 260 -1.45 -20.50 -52.01
C SER A 260 -2.85 -20.45 -51.35
N ARG A 261 -3.94 -20.51 -52.17
CA ARG A 261 -5.25 -21.20 -51.97
C ARG A 261 -6.13 -20.76 -50.77
N ARG A 262 -7.47 -20.82 -50.75
CA ARG A 262 -8.53 -21.42 -51.61
C ARG A 262 -9.91 -20.86 -51.14
N GLY A 263 -10.90 -20.86 -52.05
CA GLY A 263 -12.34 -20.83 -51.74
C GLY A 263 -12.99 -19.45 -51.97
N GLY A 264 -13.97 -19.21 -52.83
CA GLY A 264 -14.85 -20.08 -53.58
C GLY A 264 -16.31 -19.85 -53.18
N SER A 265 -16.96 -18.77 -53.65
CA SER A 265 -18.39 -18.79 -53.98
C SER A 265 -18.92 -17.54 -54.68
N ARG A 266 -19.52 -17.83 -55.85
CA ARG A 266 -20.83 -17.38 -56.36
C ARG A 266 -21.10 -15.87 -56.56
N ARG A 267 -21.08 -15.52 -57.86
CA ARG A 267 -22.18 -14.90 -58.64
C ARG A 267 -23.09 -13.92 -57.88
N GLY A 268 -22.92 -12.65 -58.21
CA GLY A 268 -23.93 -11.59 -58.06
C GLY A 268 -23.72 -10.54 -59.13
N SER A 269 -24.29 -10.76 -60.31
CA SER A 269 -24.38 -9.77 -61.38
C SER A 269 -25.21 -8.57 -60.89
N LYS A 270 -24.57 -7.43 -60.67
CA LYS A 270 -25.24 -6.13 -60.64
C LYS A 270 -24.57 -5.21 -61.67
N SER A 271 -25.27 -5.09 -62.79
CA SER A 271 -25.33 -3.94 -63.69
C SER A 271 -24.36 -2.78 -63.39
N ARG A 272 -23.36 -2.61 -64.26
CA ARG A 272 -22.73 -1.31 -64.52
C ARG A 272 -23.80 -0.34 -65.02
N PRO A 273 -24.01 0.83 -64.40
CA PRO A 273 -24.60 1.94 -65.11
C PRO A 273 -23.51 2.52 -66.01
N THR A 274 -23.68 2.36 -67.32
CA THR A 274 -22.99 3.18 -68.30
C THR A 274 -23.73 4.52 -68.37
N SER A 275 -23.32 5.50 -67.59
CA SER A 275 -23.76 6.89 -67.74
C SER A 275 -22.54 7.77 -68.03
N GLY A 276 -22.14 7.81 -69.29
CA GLY A 276 -21.33 8.89 -69.81
C GLY A 276 -22.21 10.12 -69.98
N ARG A 277 -22.35 10.91 -68.92
CA ARG A 277 -22.83 12.29 -68.99
C ARG A 277 -21.86 13.09 -68.13
N GLY A 278 -20.99 13.86 -68.77
CA GLY A 278 -20.04 14.71 -68.04
C GLY A 278 -20.81 15.64 -67.11
N SER A 279 -20.40 15.69 -65.84
CA SER A 279 -20.97 16.58 -64.84
C SER A 279 -20.96 18.02 -65.36
N THR A 280 -22.11 18.68 -65.26
CA THR A 280 -22.29 20.08 -65.65
C THR A 280 -21.42 20.99 -64.78
N GLN A 281 -21.08 22.19 -65.26
CA GLN A 281 -20.28 23.14 -64.48
C GLN A 281 -20.96 23.48 -63.13
N ALA A 282 -22.29 23.57 -63.13
CA ALA A 282 -23.09 23.77 -61.92
C ALA A 282 -22.98 22.63 -60.89
N GLU A 283 -22.91 21.37 -61.32
CA GLU A 283 -22.75 20.21 -60.41
C GLU A 283 -21.37 20.20 -59.73
N ARG A 284 -20.35 20.80 -60.34
CA ARG A 284 -18.99 20.87 -59.78
C ARG A 284 -18.85 22.00 -58.79
N GLU A 285 -19.38 23.17 -59.13
CA GLU A 285 -19.49 24.30 -58.23
C GLU A 285 -20.29 23.91 -56.97
N ALA A 286 -21.34 23.08 -57.13
CA ALA A 286 -22.09 22.52 -56.00
C ALA A 286 -21.25 21.56 -55.11
N ARG A 287 -20.44 20.67 -55.70
CA ARG A 287 -19.56 19.76 -54.93
C ARG A 287 -18.40 20.50 -54.25
N GLU A 288 -17.84 21.52 -54.89
CA GLU A 288 -16.83 22.38 -54.27
C GLU A 288 -17.41 23.17 -53.07
N GLN A 289 -18.65 23.65 -53.20
CA GLN A 289 -19.40 24.24 -52.09
C GLN A 289 -19.69 23.22 -50.97
N GLU A 290 -19.99 21.97 -51.31
CA GLU A 290 -20.20 20.88 -50.35
C GLU A 290 -18.92 20.52 -49.57
N VAL A 291 -17.76 20.46 -50.24
CA VAL A 291 -16.44 20.27 -49.58
C VAL A 291 -16.11 21.44 -48.66
N TYR A 292 -16.34 22.68 -49.11
CA TYR A 292 -16.12 23.87 -48.28
C TYR A 292 -17.07 23.88 -47.05
N ALA A 293 -18.33 23.50 -47.23
CA ALA A 293 -19.28 23.37 -46.12
C ALA A 293 -18.86 22.29 -45.12
N LEU A 294 -18.40 21.12 -45.60
CA LEU A 294 -17.87 20.05 -44.76
C LEU A 294 -16.59 20.49 -44.02
N GLU A 295 -15.72 21.26 -44.66
CA GLU A 295 -14.52 21.80 -44.03
C GLU A 295 -14.84 22.75 -42.87
N VAL A 296 -15.76 23.69 -43.08
CA VAL A 296 -16.25 24.59 -42.02
C VAL A 296 -16.91 23.80 -40.90
N ALA A 297 -17.73 22.79 -41.23
CA ALA A 297 -18.38 21.93 -40.23
C ALA A 297 -17.37 21.11 -39.40
N ILE A 298 -16.33 20.56 -40.03
CA ILE A 298 -15.24 19.85 -39.35
C ILE A 298 -14.49 20.80 -38.41
N HIS A 299 -14.19 22.03 -38.83
CA HIS A 299 -13.54 23.02 -37.96
C HIS A 299 -14.40 23.39 -36.75
N MET A 300 -15.71 23.58 -36.95
CA MET A 300 -16.65 23.88 -35.86
C MET A 300 -16.76 22.71 -34.87
N LYS A 301 -16.92 21.47 -35.36
CA LYS A 301 -16.99 20.28 -34.51
C LYS A 301 -15.66 19.97 -33.80
N LYS A 302 -14.51 20.23 -34.43
CA LYS A 302 -13.19 20.15 -33.77
C LYS A 302 -13.09 21.13 -32.60
N ALA A 303 -13.53 22.37 -32.81
CA ALA A 303 -13.53 23.39 -31.77
C ALA A 303 -14.49 23.05 -30.63
N GLU A 304 -15.69 22.54 -30.94
CA GLU A 304 -16.66 22.08 -29.95
C GLU A 304 -16.12 20.92 -29.11
N ARG A 305 -15.53 19.92 -29.76
CA ARG A 305 -14.88 18.76 -29.12
C ARG A 305 -13.73 19.19 -28.22
N GLU A 306 -12.85 20.07 -28.69
CA GLU A 306 -11.71 20.54 -27.91
C GLU A 306 -12.14 21.40 -26.72
N LYS A 307 -13.22 22.19 -26.86
CA LYS A 307 -13.82 22.94 -25.76
C LYS A 307 -14.41 22.02 -24.69
N LYS A 308 -15.29 21.09 -25.07
CA LYS A 308 -15.91 20.12 -24.15
C LYS A 308 -14.87 19.25 -23.46
N ARG A 309 -13.85 18.80 -24.19
CA ARG A 309 -12.75 18.03 -23.62
C ARG A 309 -11.96 18.82 -22.57
N ARG A 310 -11.66 20.10 -22.82
CA ARG A 310 -10.94 20.94 -21.84
C ARG A 310 -11.78 21.25 -20.60
N GLU A 311 -13.08 21.46 -20.77
CA GLU A 311 -14.02 21.67 -19.66
C GLU A 311 -14.10 20.41 -18.78
N LEU A 312 -14.31 19.23 -19.39
CA LEU A 312 -14.31 17.95 -18.67
C LEU A 312 -12.95 17.65 -18.01
N GLU A 313 -11.82 17.86 -18.71
CA GLU A 313 -10.49 17.66 -18.13
C GLU A 313 -10.27 18.53 -16.87
N ALA A 314 -10.80 19.76 -16.85
CA ALA A 314 -10.72 20.65 -15.69
C ALA A 314 -11.65 20.20 -14.55
N GLU A 315 -12.87 19.78 -14.86
CA GLU A 315 -13.84 19.29 -13.88
C GLU A 315 -13.40 17.95 -13.25
N PHE A 316 -12.92 17.00 -14.06
CA PHE A 316 -12.31 15.77 -13.56
C PHE A 316 -11.12 16.07 -12.64
N ALA A 317 -10.22 16.98 -13.04
CA ALA A 317 -9.07 17.36 -12.22
C ALA A 317 -9.51 17.98 -10.88
N GLY A 318 -10.59 18.77 -10.87
CA GLY A 318 -11.21 19.32 -9.66
C GLY A 318 -11.74 18.22 -8.74
N VAL A 319 -12.60 17.36 -9.26
CA VAL A 319 -13.22 16.27 -8.46
C VAL A 319 -12.16 15.30 -7.93
N PHE A 320 -11.13 14.95 -8.74
CA PHE A 320 -10.03 14.11 -8.25
C PHE A 320 -9.22 14.76 -7.13
N ALA A 321 -8.97 16.07 -7.21
CA ALA A 321 -8.28 16.80 -6.14
C ALA A 321 -9.09 16.81 -4.85
N GLU A 322 -10.42 16.95 -4.94
CA GLU A 322 -11.32 16.88 -3.79
C GLU A 322 -11.40 15.48 -3.20
N VAL A 323 -11.49 14.43 -4.03
CA VAL A 323 -11.47 13.03 -3.61
C VAL A 323 -10.17 12.69 -2.90
N GLU A 324 -9.01 13.09 -3.43
CA GLU A 324 -7.71 12.88 -2.78
C GLU A 324 -7.62 13.62 -1.44
N LYS A 325 -8.14 14.86 -1.36
CA LYS A 325 -8.21 15.60 -0.10
C LYS A 325 -9.09 14.87 0.92
N LYS A 326 -10.32 14.49 0.56
CA LYS A 326 -11.25 13.75 1.42
C LYS A 326 -10.66 12.40 1.87
N LYS A 327 -9.99 11.66 0.99
CA LYS A 327 -9.28 10.42 1.33
C LYS A 327 -8.15 10.67 2.34
N SER A 328 -7.34 11.70 2.12
CA SER A 328 -6.26 12.06 3.06
C SER A 328 -6.82 12.42 4.44
N GLU A 329 -7.91 13.18 4.51
CA GLU A 329 -8.59 13.52 5.76
C GLU A 329 -9.17 12.28 6.45
N LEU A 330 -9.76 11.36 5.69
CA LEU A 330 -10.27 10.09 6.21
C LEU A 330 -9.14 9.23 6.81
N THR A 331 -8.00 9.12 6.13
CA THR A 331 -6.84 8.39 6.68
C THR A 331 -6.34 9.02 7.98
N MET A 332 -6.28 10.36 8.07
CA MET A 332 -5.88 11.04 9.30
C MET A 332 -6.88 10.81 10.45
N LEU A 333 -8.19 10.85 10.17
CA LEU A 333 -9.22 10.59 11.17
C LEU A 333 -9.22 9.13 11.61
N GLN A 334 -8.95 8.19 10.69
CA GLN A 334 -8.84 6.77 11.01
C GLN A 334 -7.67 6.49 11.96
N ASP A 335 -6.50 7.09 11.70
CA ASP A 335 -5.34 6.98 12.60
C ASP A 335 -5.65 7.59 13.98
N GLN A 336 -6.33 8.74 14.01
CA GLN A 336 -6.75 9.38 15.27
C GLN A 336 -7.75 8.54 16.05
N ILE A 337 -8.74 7.93 15.39
CA ILE A 337 -9.71 7.03 16.02
C ILE A 337 -8.97 5.80 16.57
N GLY A 338 -8.06 5.20 15.81
CA GLY A 338 -7.23 4.09 16.29
C GLY A 338 -6.41 4.44 17.54
N ASP A 339 -5.82 5.63 17.58
CA ASP A 339 -5.09 6.12 18.76
C ASP A 339 -6.03 6.37 19.96
N MET A 340 -7.20 6.96 19.74
CA MET A 340 -8.22 7.16 20.79
C MET A 340 -8.72 5.83 21.35
N GLU A 341 -8.98 4.83 20.51
CA GLU A 341 -9.36 3.48 20.94
C GLU A 341 -8.26 2.80 21.74
N ALA A 342 -7.00 2.90 21.29
CA ALA A 342 -5.87 2.32 21.99
C ALA A 342 -5.65 2.96 23.37
N THR A 343 -5.86 4.28 23.49
CA THR A 343 -5.80 4.97 24.79
C THR A 343 -6.97 4.61 25.69
N ARG A 344 -8.19 4.53 25.14
CA ARG A 344 -9.40 4.08 25.85
C ARG A 344 -9.21 2.68 26.44
N GLN A 345 -8.80 1.70 25.63
CA GLN A 345 -8.57 0.33 26.11
C GLN A 345 -7.53 0.25 27.24
N ARG A 346 -6.49 1.10 27.21
CA ARG A 346 -5.51 1.19 28.31
C ARG A 346 -6.16 1.75 29.57
N LYS A 347 -6.95 2.80 29.44
CA LYS A 347 -7.69 3.43 30.54
C LYS A 347 -8.72 2.49 31.13
N ASP A 348 -9.44 1.72 30.33
CA ASP A 348 -10.38 0.70 30.80
C ASP A 348 -9.68 -0.37 31.63
N ARG A 349 -8.50 -0.85 31.19
CA ARG A 349 -7.70 -1.81 31.99
C ARG A 349 -7.21 -1.20 33.29
N GLU A 350 -6.83 0.08 33.29
CA GLU A 350 -6.47 0.79 34.52
C GLU A 350 -7.67 0.95 35.45
N PHE A 351 -8.83 1.26 34.90
CA PHE A 351 -10.09 1.38 35.62
C PHE A 351 -10.49 0.06 36.26
N THR A 352 -10.43 -1.06 35.54
CA THR A 352 -10.66 -2.40 36.12
C THR A 352 -9.68 -2.72 37.25
N ARG A 353 -8.42 -2.30 37.13
CA ARG A 353 -7.43 -2.46 38.23
C ARG A 353 -7.77 -1.59 39.43
N LEU A 354 -8.21 -0.35 39.22
CA LEU A 354 -8.66 0.52 40.32
C LEU A 354 -9.88 -0.07 41.01
N GLN A 355 -10.85 -0.60 40.26
CA GLN A 355 -12.01 -1.30 40.81
C GLN A 355 -11.58 -2.45 41.70
N ARG A 356 -10.70 -3.32 41.19
CA ARG A 356 -10.18 -4.45 41.99
C ARG A 356 -9.53 -3.96 43.29
N ASN A 357 -8.63 -2.99 43.21
CA ASN A 357 -7.95 -2.45 44.40
C ASN A 357 -8.95 -1.85 45.41
N LEU A 358 -9.99 -1.19 44.91
CA LEU A 358 -11.03 -0.60 45.77
C LEU A 358 -11.90 -1.68 46.41
N THR A 359 -12.26 -2.73 45.67
CA THR A 359 -12.98 -3.89 46.22
C THR A 359 -12.16 -4.64 47.26
N GLU A 360 -10.85 -4.80 47.04
CA GLU A 360 -9.92 -5.39 48.02
C GLU A 360 -9.87 -4.53 49.29
N LEU A 361 -9.76 -3.20 49.15
CA LEU A 361 -9.69 -2.30 50.30
C LEU A 361 -11.01 -2.26 51.09
N LEU A 362 -12.17 -2.32 50.42
CA LEU A 362 -13.46 -2.44 51.07
C LEU A 362 -13.64 -3.79 51.78
N ALA A 363 -13.13 -4.88 51.20
CA ALA A 363 -13.14 -6.20 51.84
C ALA A 363 -12.25 -6.23 53.09
N GLU A 364 -11.08 -5.57 53.04
CA GLU A 364 -10.21 -5.39 54.21
C GLU A 364 -10.89 -4.55 55.30
N GLN A 365 -11.58 -3.45 54.95
CA GLN A 365 -12.38 -2.67 55.92
C GLN A 365 -13.48 -3.50 56.59
N LYS A 366 -14.19 -4.32 55.80
CA LYS A 366 -15.25 -5.17 56.32
C LYS A 366 -14.70 -6.21 57.29
N ALA A 367 -13.59 -6.86 56.94
CA ALA A 367 -12.93 -7.84 57.81
C ALA A 367 -12.46 -7.22 59.14
N GLU A 368 -11.99 -5.97 59.14
CA GLU A 368 -11.64 -5.25 60.37
C GLU A 368 -12.85 -4.94 61.24
N LEU A 369 -13.95 -4.52 60.61
CA LEU A 369 -15.19 -4.23 61.30
C LEU A 369 -15.78 -5.49 61.94
N ASP A 370 -15.73 -6.62 61.23
CA ASP A 370 -16.15 -7.94 61.74
C ASP A 370 -15.24 -8.41 62.88
N ALA A 371 -13.91 -8.20 62.79
CA ALA A 371 -12.97 -8.53 63.87
C ALA A 371 -13.18 -7.67 65.13
N LEU A 372 -13.57 -6.40 64.98
CA LEU A 372 -13.93 -5.54 66.10
C LEU A 372 -15.23 -5.98 66.77
N ARG A 373 -16.22 -6.44 65.99
CA ARG A 373 -17.45 -7.05 66.51
C ARG A 373 -17.17 -8.32 67.28
N GLU A 374 -16.36 -9.21 66.73
CA GLU A 374 -16.00 -10.47 67.39
C GLU A 374 -15.28 -10.23 68.73
N LYS A 375 -14.36 -9.26 68.77
CA LYS A 375 -13.72 -8.83 70.03
C LYS A 375 -14.71 -8.20 71.01
N GLY A 376 -15.69 -7.43 70.52
CA GLY A 376 -16.80 -6.91 71.34
C GLY A 376 -17.58 -8.04 72.01
N VAL A 377 -18.00 -9.04 71.23
CA VAL A 377 -18.71 -10.24 71.72
C VAL A 377 -17.85 -11.07 72.69
N GLN A 378 -16.55 -11.19 72.45
CA GLN A 378 -15.62 -11.88 73.36
C GLN A 378 -15.47 -11.13 74.70
N LEU A 379 -15.46 -9.79 74.68
CA LEU A 379 -15.48 -8.97 75.90
C LEU A 379 -16.82 -9.06 76.61
N GLU A 380 -17.94 -9.12 75.91
CA GLU A 380 -19.29 -9.36 76.48
C GLU A 380 -19.38 -10.72 77.17
N THR A 381 -18.92 -11.79 76.52
CA THR A 381 -18.94 -13.13 77.10
C THR A 381 -18.00 -13.26 78.31
N ALA A 382 -16.83 -12.62 78.27
CA ALA A 382 -15.88 -12.56 79.39
C ALA A 382 -16.41 -11.71 80.57
N THR A 383 -17.04 -10.57 80.30
CA THR A 383 -17.66 -9.73 81.33
C THR A 383 -18.91 -10.36 81.94
N ALA A 384 -19.68 -11.10 81.14
CA ALA A 384 -20.81 -11.90 81.62
C ALA A 384 -20.38 -13.09 82.50
N THR A 385 -19.19 -13.66 82.29
CA THR A 385 -18.64 -14.72 83.16
C THR A 385 -18.02 -14.19 84.45
N SER A 386 -17.61 -12.92 84.51
CA SER A 386 -17.07 -12.28 85.72
C SER A 386 -18.17 -11.57 86.54
N ALA A 387 -18.91 -12.33 87.35
CA ALA A 387 -20.05 -11.84 88.13
C ALA A 387 -19.75 -10.74 89.20
N ALA A 388 -18.48 -10.46 89.52
CA ALA A 388 -18.13 -9.68 90.73
C ALA A 388 -17.69 -8.22 90.50
N ALA A 389 -17.56 -7.75 89.25
CA ALA A 389 -17.09 -6.38 88.96
C ALA A 389 -18.07 -5.55 88.09
N ALA A 390 -19.36 -5.89 88.11
CA ALA A 390 -20.24 -5.78 86.94
C ALA A 390 -21.41 -4.77 87.00
N ALA A 391 -21.43 -3.77 87.90
CA ALA A 391 -22.56 -2.80 87.93
C ALA A 391 -22.21 -1.45 87.28
N ALA A 392 -21.27 -0.69 87.86
CA ALA A 392 -20.93 0.66 87.38
C ALA A 392 -20.14 0.65 86.05
N THR A 393 -19.25 -0.33 85.88
CA THR A 393 -18.51 -0.58 84.63
C THR A 393 -19.38 -1.21 83.55
N ALA A 394 -20.46 -1.91 83.89
CA ALA A 394 -21.39 -2.48 82.92
C ALA A 394 -22.33 -1.44 82.31
N GLU A 395 -22.78 -0.43 83.07
CA GLU A 395 -23.55 0.68 82.50
C GLU A 395 -22.68 1.57 81.59
N ALA A 396 -21.46 1.91 82.03
CA ALA A 396 -20.51 2.65 81.19
C ALA A 396 -20.08 1.85 79.95
N ALA A 397 -19.93 0.52 80.06
CA ALA A 397 -19.69 -0.37 78.92
C ALA A 397 -20.90 -0.42 77.98
N LYS A 398 -22.13 -0.56 78.48
CA LYS A 398 -23.36 -0.51 77.67
C LYS A 398 -23.57 0.82 76.95
N GLU A 399 -23.22 1.94 77.59
CA GLU A 399 -23.32 3.25 76.95
C GLU A 399 -22.27 3.43 75.85
N ASN A 400 -21.03 2.99 76.09
CA ASN A 400 -20.00 2.96 75.05
C ASN A 400 -20.32 1.95 73.94
N GLU A 401 -20.97 0.83 74.27
CA GLU A 401 -21.45 -0.19 73.33
C GLU A 401 -22.56 0.36 72.43
N LYS A 402 -23.55 1.07 72.98
CA LYS A 402 -24.58 1.74 72.17
C LYS A 402 -23.98 2.80 71.24
N ARG A 403 -23.00 3.57 71.72
CA ARG A 403 -22.29 4.57 70.91
C ARG A 403 -21.44 3.92 69.82
N THR A 404 -20.73 2.84 70.14
CA THR A 404 -19.91 2.11 69.17
C THR A 404 -20.77 1.32 68.17
N ALA A 405 -21.83 0.64 68.60
CA ALA A 405 -22.79 -0.04 67.73
C ALA A 405 -23.50 0.91 66.76
N ALA A 406 -23.86 2.13 67.20
CA ALA A 406 -24.40 3.16 66.32
C ALA A 406 -23.38 3.62 65.26
N ILE A 407 -22.11 3.82 65.65
CA ILE A 407 -21.01 4.14 64.73
C ILE A 407 -20.73 2.97 63.77
N PHE A 408 -20.79 1.72 64.24
CA PHE A 408 -20.58 0.53 63.41
C PHE A 408 -21.74 0.28 62.43
N SER A 409 -22.99 0.56 62.83
CA SER A 409 -24.15 0.43 61.91
C SER A 409 -24.12 1.49 60.81
N SER A 410 -23.80 2.75 61.14
CA SER A 410 -23.73 3.84 60.16
C SER A 410 -22.55 3.67 59.20
N THR A 411 -21.41 3.14 59.67
CA THR A 411 -20.28 2.79 58.81
C THR A 411 -20.54 1.56 57.94
N GLU A 412 -21.29 0.57 58.42
CA GLU A 412 -21.71 -0.57 57.61
C GLU A 412 -22.71 -0.16 56.51
N GLU A 413 -23.68 0.69 56.84
CA GLU A 413 -24.60 1.26 55.85
C GLU A 413 -23.84 2.10 54.83
N LEU A 414 -22.90 2.94 55.26
CA LEU A 414 -22.02 3.68 54.34
C LEU A 414 -21.27 2.72 53.42
N LEU A 415 -20.59 1.69 53.95
CA LEU A 415 -19.88 0.72 53.13
C LEU A 415 -20.82 0.00 52.16
N LYS A 416 -22.03 -0.39 52.58
CA LYS A 416 -23.06 -0.99 51.72
C LYS A 416 -23.56 -0.03 50.63
N PHE A 417 -23.81 1.24 50.96
CA PHE A 417 -24.16 2.28 50.00
C PHE A 417 -23.02 2.54 49.02
N GLN A 418 -21.77 2.48 49.47
CA GLN A 418 -20.58 2.62 48.62
C GLN A 418 -20.36 1.39 47.72
N PHE A 419 -20.65 0.17 48.22
CA PHE A 419 -20.66 -1.03 47.39
C PHE A 419 -21.78 -0.99 46.35
N MET A 420 -22.99 -0.60 46.74
CA MET A 420 -24.15 -0.47 45.85
C MET A 420 -23.97 0.62 44.80
N SER A 421 -23.51 1.82 45.18
CA SER A 421 -23.31 2.94 44.24
C SER A 421 -22.23 2.63 43.21
N MET A 422 -21.19 1.90 43.62
CA MET A 422 -20.09 1.47 42.76
C MET A 422 -20.49 0.31 41.84
N SER A 423 -21.30 -0.64 42.32
CA SER A 423 -21.85 -1.71 41.49
C SER A 423 -22.90 -1.18 40.51
N LEU A 424 -23.76 -0.23 40.90
CA LEU A 424 -24.78 0.36 40.02
C LEU A 424 -24.15 1.22 38.91
N SER A 425 -23.07 1.96 39.22
CA SER A 425 -22.32 2.71 38.20
C SER A 425 -21.66 1.79 37.19
N TYR A 426 -21.11 0.65 37.62
CA TYR A 426 -20.52 -0.33 36.70
C TYR A 426 -21.60 -1.02 35.86
N PHE A 427 -22.72 -1.41 36.46
CA PHE A 427 -23.84 -2.04 35.78
C PHE A 427 -24.51 -1.10 34.76
N SER A 428 -24.63 0.19 35.08
CA SER A 428 -25.14 1.21 34.15
C SER A 428 -24.18 1.46 32.99
N SER A 429 -22.86 1.48 33.24
CA SER A 429 -21.85 1.62 32.16
C SER A 429 -21.74 0.37 31.26
N LEU A 430 -21.97 -0.82 31.81
CA LEU A 430 -21.99 -2.08 31.06
C LEU A 430 -23.26 -2.25 30.23
N ASN A 431 -24.43 -1.85 30.75
CA ASN A 431 -25.67 -1.83 29.95
C ASN A 431 -25.64 -0.76 28.86
N MET A 432 -24.97 0.38 29.06
CA MET A 432 -24.81 1.39 28.01
C MET A 432 -23.84 0.93 26.90
N LEU A 433 -22.77 0.23 27.27
CA LEU A 433 -21.83 -0.40 26.32
C LEU A 433 -22.42 -1.62 25.61
N GLY A 434 -23.24 -2.41 26.31
CA GLY A 434 -24.02 -3.51 25.73
C GLY A 434 -25.02 -2.97 24.72
N ASN A 435 -25.84 -2.00 25.10
CA ASN A 435 -26.84 -1.41 24.20
C ASN A 435 -26.22 -0.73 22.96
N LEU A 436 -25.05 -0.09 23.04
CA LEU A 436 -24.38 0.50 21.86
C LEU A 436 -23.69 -0.54 20.98
N ARG A 437 -23.08 -1.56 21.59
CA ARG A 437 -22.50 -2.68 20.85
C ARG A 437 -23.59 -3.49 20.18
N ASP A 438 -24.73 -3.68 20.82
CA ASP A 438 -25.91 -4.35 20.28
C ASP A 438 -26.56 -3.50 19.18
N ILE A 439 -26.59 -2.16 19.24
CA ILE A 439 -27.03 -1.31 18.11
C ILE A 439 -26.11 -1.44 16.87
N ASN A 440 -24.78 -1.53 17.08
CA ASN A 440 -23.81 -1.75 15.99
C ASN A 440 -23.75 -3.21 15.50
N GLN A 441 -24.02 -4.17 16.38
CA GLN A 441 -24.17 -5.58 16.03
C GLN A 441 -25.52 -5.84 15.37
N ASP A 442 -26.60 -5.12 15.69
CA ASP A 442 -27.93 -5.29 15.09
C ASP A 442 -27.98 -4.76 13.66
N THR A 443 -27.24 -3.70 13.33
CA THR A 443 -27.10 -3.22 11.94
C THR A 443 -26.33 -4.21 11.06
N THR A 444 -25.39 -4.96 11.62
CA THR A 444 -24.59 -5.97 10.89
C THR A 444 -25.17 -7.38 10.97
N ALA A 445 -25.88 -7.73 12.05
CA ALA A 445 -26.54 -9.01 12.28
C ALA A 445 -27.93 -9.06 11.64
N ALA A 446 -28.67 -7.95 11.52
CA ALA A 446 -29.92 -7.94 10.74
C ALA A 446 -29.70 -8.28 9.26
N ALA A 447 -28.51 -8.01 8.71
CA ALA A 447 -28.13 -8.41 7.36
C ALA A 447 -27.77 -9.91 7.24
N ILE A 448 -27.40 -10.57 8.34
CA ILE A 448 -26.87 -11.95 8.36
C ILE A 448 -27.91 -12.94 8.93
N ALA A 449 -28.71 -12.55 9.93
CA ALA A 449 -29.67 -13.39 10.65
C ALA A 449 -30.85 -13.86 9.78
N SER A 450 -31.23 -13.11 8.74
CA SER A 450 -32.28 -13.54 7.79
C SER A 450 -31.92 -14.85 7.06
N SER A 451 -30.67 -15.31 7.10
CA SER A 451 -30.20 -16.53 6.44
C SER A 451 -29.91 -17.70 7.38
N ALA A 452 -29.76 -17.44 8.69
CA ALA A 452 -29.28 -18.43 9.66
C ALA A 452 -30.38 -18.99 10.58
N ASP A 453 -31.45 -18.22 10.85
CA ASP A 453 -32.53 -18.63 11.76
C ASP A 453 -33.35 -19.82 11.22
N THR A 454 -33.41 -20.01 9.90
CA THR A 454 -34.06 -21.15 9.25
C THR A 454 -33.29 -22.46 9.44
N ALA A 455 -31.98 -22.41 9.70
CA ALA A 455 -31.14 -23.60 9.86
C ALA A 455 -31.04 -24.06 11.33
N ALA A 456 -31.03 -23.12 12.28
CA ALA A 456 -30.93 -23.42 13.72
C ALA A 456 -32.22 -24.04 14.30
N ALA A 457 -33.39 -23.62 13.81
CA ALA A 457 -34.69 -24.17 14.23
C ALA A 457 -34.86 -25.66 13.86
N ALA A 458 -34.24 -26.13 12.78
CA ALA A 458 -34.28 -27.54 12.36
C ALA A 458 -33.38 -28.44 13.23
N ALA A 459 -32.27 -27.91 13.77
CA ALA A 459 -31.34 -28.66 14.62
C ALA A 459 -31.84 -28.82 16.07
N ALA A 460 -32.53 -27.80 16.61
CA ALA A 460 -33.09 -27.85 17.96
C ALA A 460 -34.25 -28.86 18.09
N ALA A 461 -35.00 -29.11 17.02
CA ALA A 461 -36.09 -30.09 17.01
C ALA A 461 -35.59 -31.56 17.07
N ALA A 462 -34.34 -31.84 16.63
CA ALA A 462 -33.78 -33.19 16.63
C ALA A 462 -33.17 -33.60 17.99
N ALA A 463 -32.74 -32.64 18.83
CA ALA A 463 -32.08 -32.91 20.10
C ALA A 463 -33.05 -33.19 21.27
N ALA A 464 -34.33 -32.80 21.14
CA ALA A 464 -35.33 -32.94 22.20
C ALA A 464 -35.97 -34.35 22.31
N ALA A 465 -35.57 -35.31 21.46
CA ALA A 465 -36.30 -36.57 21.28
C ALA A 465 -35.72 -37.81 21.99
N ASN A 466 -34.69 -37.73 22.85
CA ASN A 466 -34.13 -38.98 23.41
C ASN A 466 -33.40 -38.87 24.77
N ILE A 467 -34.12 -38.85 25.90
CA ILE A 467 -33.61 -39.34 27.21
C ILE A 467 -34.77 -39.93 28.05
N PRO A 468 -34.79 -41.24 28.35
CA PRO A 468 -35.69 -41.84 29.34
C PRO A 468 -35.20 -41.59 30.77
N SER A 469 -36.12 -41.27 31.67
CA SER A 469 -35.91 -41.11 33.10
C SER A 469 -35.72 -42.47 33.81
N LEU A 470 -34.72 -42.56 34.70
CA LEU A 470 -34.50 -43.78 35.50
C LEU A 470 -34.61 -43.49 37.00
N LYS A 471 -35.44 -44.34 37.61
CA LYS A 471 -36.01 -44.28 38.94
C LYS A 471 -35.05 -44.90 39.96
N GLN A 472 -34.85 -44.21 41.07
CA GLN A 472 -34.68 -44.69 42.45
C GLN A 472 -34.32 -46.17 42.66
N MET A 473 -33.09 -46.46 43.10
CA MET A 473 -32.75 -47.65 43.89
C MET A 473 -31.72 -47.33 44.97
N THR A 474 -32.10 -47.69 46.19
CA THR A 474 -31.34 -47.66 47.45
C THR A 474 -30.42 -48.88 47.54
N LEU A 475 -29.10 -48.69 47.54
CA LEU A 475 -28.10 -49.72 47.86
C LEU A 475 -26.92 -49.15 48.66
N GLY A 476 -26.42 -49.94 49.61
CA GLY A 476 -25.60 -49.54 50.76
C GLY A 476 -24.20 -48.98 50.49
N ALA A 477 -23.79 -48.05 51.36
CA ALA A 477 -22.62 -47.18 51.24
C ALA A 477 -21.25 -47.82 51.58
N GLY A 478 -21.14 -49.14 51.68
CA GLY A 478 -19.91 -49.83 52.10
C GLY A 478 -19.00 -50.30 50.96
N GLU A 479 -19.57 -50.67 49.81
CA GLU A 479 -18.81 -51.35 48.73
C GLU A 479 -18.39 -50.41 47.57
N PHE A 480 -18.98 -49.21 47.47
CA PHE A 480 -18.64 -48.23 46.43
C PHE A 480 -17.30 -47.53 46.66
N LEU A 481 -16.89 -47.34 47.91
CA LEU A 481 -15.65 -46.65 48.25
C LEU A 481 -14.41 -47.47 47.86
N ASP A 482 -14.46 -48.79 47.98
CA ASP A 482 -13.35 -49.69 47.61
C ASP A 482 -13.26 -49.91 46.09
N ALA A 483 -14.38 -49.95 45.38
CA ALA A 483 -14.39 -50.02 43.92
C ALA A 483 -13.96 -48.69 43.26
N ALA A 484 -14.43 -47.55 43.80
CA ALA A 484 -14.06 -46.23 43.30
C ALA A 484 -12.59 -45.89 43.56
N THR A 485 -12.03 -46.31 44.70
CA THR A 485 -10.60 -46.09 44.99
C THR A 485 -9.69 -47.00 44.17
N LYS A 486 -10.10 -48.23 43.83
CA LYS A 486 -9.37 -49.10 42.89
C LYS A 486 -9.38 -48.56 41.47
N ALA A 487 -10.54 -48.07 40.98
CA ALA A 487 -10.65 -47.45 39.67
C ALA A 487 -9.78 -46.19 39.56
N LYS A 488 -9.80 -45.34 40.60
CA LYS A 488 -8.99 -44.11 40.65
C LYS A 488 -7.48 -44.39 40.72
N LYS A 489 -7.06 -45.44 41.44
CA LYS A 489 -5.65 -45.87 41.49
C LYS A 489 -5.14 -46.47 40.18
N LEU A 490 -6.01 -47.18 39.44
CA LEU A 490 -5.68 -47.69 38.10
C LEU A 490 -5.55 -46.54 37.09
N GLU A 491 -6.47 -45.58 37.13
CA GLU A 491 -6.42 -44.36 36.30
C GLU A 491 -5.20 -43.49 36.62
N GLU A 492 -4.82 -43.36 37.90
CA GLU A 492 -3.61 -42.65 38.32
C GLU A 492 -2.32 -43.39 37.90
N ALA A 493 -2.32 -44.73 37.91
CA ALA A 493 -1.19 -45.54 37.45
C ALA A 493 -1.00 -45.51 35.93
N GLU A 494 -2.08 -45.51 35.15
CA GLU A 494 -2.05 -45.33 33.69
C GLU A 494 -1.55 -43.94 33.31
N LYS A 495 -2.01 -42.89 34.03
CA LYS A 495 -1.49 -41.52 33.86
C LYS A 495 -0.01 -41.42 34.22
N ALA A 496 0.44 -42.10 35.27
CA ALA A 496 1.85 -42.13 35.65
C ALA A 496 2.72 -42.87 34.62
N ALA A 497 2.23 -43.96 34.04
CA ALA A 497 2.91 -44.68 32.96
C ALA A 497 3.01 -43.84 31.67
N ALA A 498 1.94 -43.13 31.30
CA ALA A 498 1.94 -42.20 30.18
C ALA A 498 2.91 -41.01 30.39
N ILE A 499 3.08 -40.55 31.64
CA ILE A 499 4.06 -39.51 31.99
C ILE A 499 5.49 -40.03 31.90
N GLU A 500 5.77 -41.26 32.34
CA GLU A 500 7.10 -41.88 32.18
C GLU A 500 7.45 -42.16 30.71
N GLU A 501 6.48 -42.60 29.92
CA GLU A 501 6.65 -42.78 28.46
C GLU A 501 6.88 -41.42 27.76
N ALA A 502 6.17 -40.36 28.17
CA ALA A 502 6.38 -38.99 27.69
C ALA A 502 7.76 -38.41 28.09
N LYS A 503 8.28 -38.76 29.28
CA LYS A 503 9.66 -38.38 29.68
C LYS A 503 10.72 -39.11 28.87
N LYS A 504 10.50 -40.39 28.56
CA LYS A 504 11.41 -41.19 27.73
C LYS A 504 11.43 -40.68 26.29
N ALA A 505 10.28 -40.25 25.79
CA ALA A 505 10.13 -39.51 24.54
C ALA A 505 10.88 -38.16 24.56
N LEU A 506 10.83 -37.40 25.66
CA LEU A 506 11.56 -36.12 25.77
C LEU A 506 13.10 -36.26 25.77
N ALA A 507 13.62 -37.46 26.04
CA ALA A 507 15.06 -37.74 26.09
C ALA A 507 15.71 -37.99 24.72
N GLU A 508 14.93 -38.18 23.65
CA GLU A 508 15.47 -38.37 22.29
C GLU A 508 15.68 -37.00 21.59
N PRO A 509 16.89 -36.71 21.10
CA PRO A 509 17.16 -35.45 20.40
C PRO A 509 16.38 -35.37 19.08
N PHE A 510 15.80 -34.20 18.78
CA PHE A 510 15.08 -33.96 17.54
C PHE A 510 15.96 -34.23 16.31
N PRO A 511 15.42 -34.86 15.24
CA PRO A 511 16.10 -34.95 13.96
C PRO A 511 16.47 -33.54 13.46
N SER A 512 17.71 -33.35 12.99
CA SER A 512 18.22 -32.04 12.53
C SER A 512 17.49 -31.46 11.32
N ASP A 513 16.73 -32.30 10.60
CA ASP A 513 15.95 -31.92 9.43
C ASP A 513 14.46 -31.99 9.77
N VAL A 514 13.80 -30.83 9.76
CA VAL A 514 12.40 -30.70 10.19
C VAL A 514 11.45 -31.45 9.27
N THR A 515 11.82 -31.62 7.99
CA THR A 515 11.03 -32.39 7.02
C THR A 515 10.87 -33.86 7.40
N LYS A 516 11.74 -34.38 8.28
CA LYS A 516 11.71 -35.78 8.75
C LYS A 516 11.01 -35.95 10.09
N TRP A 517 10.39 -34.89 10.62
CA TRP A 517 9.69 -34.96 11.88
C TRP A 517 8.39 -35.75 11.72
N ARG A 518 8.18 -36.70 12.62
CA ARG A 518 6.89 -37.40 12.73
C ARG A 518 5.90 -36.52 13.49
N VAL A 519 4.62 -36.87 13.41
CA VAL A 519 3.54 -36.17 14.14
C VAL A 519 3.84 -36.04 15.64
N GLN A 520 4.45 -37.07 16.24
CA GLN A 520 4.88 -37.04 17.64
C GLN A 520 6.00 -36.02 17.91
N ASP A 521 6.91 -35.81 16.96
CA ASP A 521 8.01 -34.85 17.06
C ASP A 521 7.47 -33.41 16.96
N VAL A 522 6.46 -33.18 16.11
CA VAL A 522 5.71 -31.91 16.03
C VAL A 522 4.97 -31.63 17.35
N GLY A 523 4.34 -32.65 17.95
CA GLY A 523 3.72 -32.56 19.28
C GLY A 523 4.71 -32.16 20.38
N ARG A 524 5.90 -32.78 20.41
CA ARG A 524 6.98 -32.41 21.34
C ARG A 524 7.47 -30.98 21.10
N TRP A 525 7.59 -30.56 19.84
CA TRP A 525 7.97 -29.18 19.50
C TRP A 525 6.95 -28.15 20.02
N LEU A 526 5.64 -28.43 19.91
CA LEU A 526 4.61 -27.57 20.49
C LEU A 526 4.74 -27.42 22.02
N GLU A 527 5.13 -28.48 22.72
CA GLU A 527 5.41 -28.44 24.15
C GLU A 527 6.61 -27.56 24.48
N THR A 528 7.69 -27.62 23.68
CA THR A 528 8.85 -26.71 23.86
C THR A 528 8.48 -25.23 23.68
N LEU A 529 7.44 -24.94 22.89
CA LEU A 529 6.90 -23.59 22.70
C LEU A 529 5.88 -23.19 23.77
N SER A 530 5.63 -24.03 24.77
CA SER A 530 4.56 -23.86 25.77
C SER A 530 3.17 -23.74 25.11
N LEU A 531 2.97 -24.42 23.97
CA LEU A 531 1.74 -24.48 23.21
C LEU A 531 1.18 -25.91 23.14
N GLY A 532 1.51 -26.73 24.15
CA GLY A 532 1.07 -28.13 24.25
C GLY A 532 -0.46 -28.31 24.28
N GLN A 533 -1.22 -27.26 24.60
CA GLN A 533 -2.69 -27.26 24.52
C GLN A 533 -3.22 -27.56 23.10
N TYR A 534 -2.44 -27.28 22.05
CA TYR A 534 -2.81 -27.55 20.66
C TYR A 534 -2.30 -28.91 20.16
N ARG A 535 -1.56 -29.66 20.98
CA ARG A 535 -0.98 -30.96 20.60
C ARG A 535 -2.04 -31.93 20.07
N ARG A 536 -3.17 -32.04 20.76
CA ARG A 536 -4.27 -32.93 20.35
C ARG A 536 -4.83 -32.58 18.98
N ALA A 537 -5.03 -31.29 18.70
CA ALA A 537 -5.52 -30.82 17.40
C ALA A 537 -4.53 -31.10 16.26
N PHE A 538 -3.23 -30.97 16.50
CA PHE A 538 -2.18 -31.28 15.52
C PHE A 538 -1.99 -32.78 15.31
N GLU A 539 -2.18 -33.60 16.35
CA GLU A 539 -2.17 -35.07 16.26
C GLU A 539 -3.41 -35.59 15.50
N GLU A 540 -4.60 -35.06 15.81
CA GLU A 540 -5.87 -35.41 15.11
C GLU A 540 -5.83 -35.03 13.62
N ALA A 541 -5.18 -33.91 13.29
CA ALA A 541 -4.96 -33.46 11.91
C ALA A 541 -3.74 -34.12 11.22
N ALA A 542 -3.08 -35.07 11.89
CA ALA A 542 -1.90 -35.80 11.40
C ALA A 542 -0.78 -34.88 10.87
N VAL A 543 -0.52 -33.77 11.56
CA VAL A 543 0.47 -32.78 11.14
C VAL A 543 1.89 -33.31 11.37
N ASP A 544 2.56 -33.70 10.29
CA ASP A 544 3.97 -34.09 10.28
C ASP A 544 4.89 -32.89 9.95
N GLY A 545 6.20 -33.14 9.91
CA GLY A 545 7.21 -32.11 9.69
C GLY A 545 7.17 -31.45 8.30
N GLU A 546 6.75 -32.20 7.28
CA GLU A 546 6.57 -31.69 5.92
C GLU A 546 5.31 -30.81 5.87
N PHE A 547 4.18 -31.30 6.39
CA PHE A 547 2.94 -30.54 6.42
C PHE A 547 3.02 -29.29 7.30
N LEU A 548 3.77 -29.35 8.41
CA LEU A 548 4.06 -28.18 9.25
C LEU A 548 4.70 -27.02 8.47
N MET A 549 5.48 -27.31 7.43
CA MET A 549 6.12 -26.29 6.59
C MET A 549 5.15 -25.63 5.61
N GLU A 550 4.05 -26.30 5.27
CA GLU A 550 3.04 -25.84 4.32
C GLU A 550 1.87 -25.11 4.99
N LEU A 551 1.67 -25.30 6.30
CA LEU A 551 0.61 -24.64 7.06
C LEU A 551 0.67 -23.11 6.97
N ARG A 552 -0.43 -22.49 6.55
CA ARG A 552 -0.58 -21.02 6.53
C ARG A 552 -1.27 -20.53 7.78
N ALA A 553 -1.32 -19.20 7.94
CA ALA A 553 -1.93 -18.58 9.11
C ALA A 553 -3.43 -18.87 9.20
N GLU A 554 -4.10 -19.01 8.05
CA GLU A 554 -5.51 -19.35 7.91
C GLU A 554 -5.76 -20.80 8.36
N ASP A 555 -4.94 -21.74 7.89
CA ASP A 555 -5.07 -23.16 8.22
C ASP A 555 -4.88 -23.41 9.73
N LEU A 556 -3.99 -22.65 10.38
CA LEU A 556 -3.80 -22.69 11.84
C LEU A 556 -5.03 -22.19 12.63
N ARG A 557 -5.73 -21.18 12.12
CA ARG A 557 -6.91 -20.60 12.78
C ARG A 557 -8.16 -21.42 12.51
N ASP A 558 -8.43 -21.68 11.24
CA ASP A 558 -9.73 -22.14 10.76
C ASP A 558 -9.85 -23.67 10.83
N VAL A 559 -8.74 -24.40 10.69
CA VAL A 559 -8.73 -25.88 10.68
C VAL A 559 -8.20 -26.44 11.99
N LEU A 560 -7.09 -25.90 12.51
CA LEU A 560 -6.45 -26.40 13.74
C LEU A 560 -6.98 -25.73 15.02
N GLY A 561 -7.92 -24.79 14.91
CA GLY A 561 -8.59 -24.18 16.05
C GLY A 561 -7.71 -23.29 16.93
N VAL A 562 -6.63 -22.72 16.37
CA VAL A 562 -5.77 -21.78 17.10
C VAL A 562 -6.42 -20.39 17.08
N GLU A 563 -7.45 -20.20 17.91
CA GLU A 563 -8.25 -18.96 17.97
C GLU A 563 -7.41 -17.72 18.30
N HIS A 564 -6.38 -17.87 19.12
CA HIS A 564 -5.58 -16.74 19.60
C HIS A 564 -4.52 -16.32 18.57
N ALA A 565 -4.67 -15.13 17.98
CA ALA A 565 -3.75 -14.62 16.94
C ALA A 565 -2.26 -14.58 17.35
N LEU A 566 -1.95 -14.33 18.63
CA LEU A 566 -0.57 -14.40 19.13
C LEU A 566 0.00 -15.82 19.13
N HIS A 567 -0.81 -16.86 19.33
CA HIS A 567 -0.36 -18.26 19.25
C HIS A 567 -0.06 -18.64 17.81
N VAL A 568 -0.92 -18.23 16.86
CA VAL A 568 -0.68 -18.36 15.41
C VAL A 568 0.64 -17.69 15.03
N ARG A 569 0.84 -16.44 15.45
CA ARG A 569 2.08 -15.70 15.18
C ARG A 569 3.30 -16.38 15.81
N LYS A 570 3.18 -16.89 17.04
CA LYS A 570 4.27 -17.59 17.73
C LYS A 570 4.65 -18.88 17.00
N LEU A 571 3.67 -19.65 16.52
CA LEU A 571 3.88 -20.87 15.74
C LEU A 571 4.59 -20.58 14.42
N LEU A 572 4.12 -19.58 13.67
CA LEU A 572 4.75 -19.21 12.39
C LEU A 572 6.20 -18.72 12.59
N VAL A 573 6.43 -17.85 13.57
CA VAL A 573 7.79 -17.36 13.88
C VAL A 573 8.69 -18.50 14.36
N ALA A 574 8.17 -19.43 15.16
CA ALA A 574 8.94 -20.58 15.61
C ALA A 574 9.25 -21.54 14.47
N ARG A 575 8.29 -21.79 13.57
CA ARG A 575 8.46 -22.60 12.35
C ARG A 575 9.54 -22.00 11.45
N ASP A 576 9.50 -20.68 11.24
CA ASP A 576 10.47 -20.00 10.39
C ASP A 576 11.91 -20.08 10.94
N LYS A 577 12.08 -20.24 12.27
CA LYS A 577 13.39 -20.44 12.91
C LYS A 577 13.96 -21.85 12.70
N ILE A 578 13.10 -22.85 12.59
CA ILE A 578 13.50 -24.24 12.37
C ILE A 578 13.54 -24.59 10.87
N LYS A 579 13.04 -23.70 10.01
CA LYS A 579 13.08 -23.85 8.56
C LYS A 579 14.55 -23.98 8.09
N PRO A 580 14.88 -25.00 7.28
CA PRO A 580 16.23 -25.16 6.77
C PRO A 580 16.61 -23.96 5.88
N LEU A 581 17.82 -23.41 6.09
CA LEU A 581 18.30 -22.27 5.32
C LEU A 581 18.35 -22.61 3.83
N SER A 582 17.78 -21.74 3.00
CA SER A 582 17.84 -21.84 1.54
C SER A 582 19.29 -21.85 1.05
N ALA A 583 19.52 -22.34 -0.18
CA ALA A 583 20.86 -22.34 -0.77
C ALA A 583 21.48 -20.93 -0.82
N ALA A 584 20.66 -19.91 -1.06
CA ALA A 584 21.07 -18.50 -1.05
C ALA A 584 21.45 -18.01 0.36
N GLU A 585 20.66 -18.34 1.39
CA GLU A 585 20.96 -17.97 2.78
C GLU A 585 22.19 -18.72 3.32
N ARG A 586 22.40 -19.97 2.91
CA ARG A 586 23.64 -20.72 3.21
C ARG A 586 24.86 -20.10 2.57
N ALA A 587 24.75 -19.60 1.34
CA ALA A 587 25.83 -18.86 0.67
C ALA A 587 26.11 -17.52 1.37
N ALA A 588 25.06 -16.78 1.76
CA ALA A 588 25.20 -15.52 2.49
C ALA A 588 25.83 -15.73 3.87
N LYS A 589 25.41 -16.76 4.61
CA LYS A 589 26.01 -17.11 5.92
C LYS A 589 27.49 -17.43 5.78
N ARG A 590 27.88 -18.22 4.77
CA ARG A 590 29.30 -18.52 4.48
C ARG A 590 30.10 -17.27 4.14
N ALA A 591 29.52 -16.32 3.38
CA ALA A 591 30.16 -15.06 3.05
C ALA A 591 30.42 -14.19 4.31
N VAL A 592 29.43 -14.10 5.20
CA VAL A 592 29.56 -13.37 6.48
C VAL A 592 30.57 -14.03 7.41
N GLU A 593 30.58 -15.37 7.49
CA GLU A 593 31.57 -16.11 8.27
C GLU A 593 32.99 -15.93 7.72
N ALA A 594 33.16 -15.93 6.39
CA ALA A 594 34.43 -15.63 5.74
C ALA A 594 34.90 -14.19 6.02
N GLU A 595 33.98 -13.21 5.98
CA GLU A 595 34.29 -11.82 6.32
C GLU A 595 34.69 -11.65 7.79
N ARG A 596 33.98 -12.32 8.72
CA ARG A 596 34.33 -12.33 10.15
C ARG A 596 35.68 -12.98 10.41
N ALA A 597 35.98 -14.08 9.73
CA ALA A 597 37.29 -14.72 9.81
C ALA A 597 38.40 -13.82 9.26
N ALA A 598 38.15 -13.12 8.15
CA ALA A 598 39.08 -12.14 7.59
C ALA A 598 39.27 -10.93 8.52
N ALA A 599 38.21 -10.45 9.17
CA ALA A 599 38.28 -9.39 10.17
C ALA A 599 39.10 -9.82 11.40
N ALA A 600 38.88 -11.03 11.91
CA ALA A 600 39.67 -11.58 13.01
C ALA A 600 41.15 -11.77 12.63
N ALA A 601 41.45 -12.17 11.39
CA ALA A 601 42.81 -12.26 10.88
C ALA A 601 43.48 -10.89 10.79
N ARG A 602 42.78 -9.85 10.31
CA ARG A 602 43.28 -8.46 10.28
C ARG A 602 43.60 -7.92 11.66
N VAL A 603 42.74 -8.19 12.65
CA VAL A 603 42.98 -7.81 14.05
C VAL A 603 44.20 -8.52 14.62
N ARG A 604 44.40 -9.81 14.31
CA ARG A 604 45.59 -10.56 14.74
C ARG A 604 46.88 -10.04 14.13
N VAL A 605 46.86 -9.67 12.84
CA VAL A 605 48.04 -9.10 12.16
C VAL A 605 48.34 -7.70 12.70
N ALA A 606 47.32 -6.88 12.96
CA ALA A 606 47.49 -5.56 13.55
C ALA A 606 47.99 -5.60 15.01
N ALA A 607 47.73 -6.70 15.73
CA ALA A 607 48.26 -6.92 17.08
C ALA A 607 49.69 -7.51 17.11
N ALA A 608 50.20 -7.96 15.96
CA ALA A 608 51.54 -8.55 15.82
C ALA A 608 52.58 -7.56 15.22
N LEU A 609 52.12 -6.40 14.74
CA LEU A 609 52.92 -5.23 14.38
C LEU A 609 52.97 -4.27 15.58
#